data_AF-A0A3D9HE89-F1
#
_entry.id   AF-A0A3D9HE89-F1
#
_cell.length_a   1.000
_cell.length_b   1.000
_cell.length_c   1.000
_cell.angle_alpha   90.00
_cell.angle_beta   90.00
_cell.angle_gamma   90.00
#
_symmetry.space_group_name_H-M   'P 1'
#
loop_
_entity.id
_entity.type
_entity.pdbx_description
1 polymer ?
#
loop_
_entity_poly.entity_id
_entity_poly.type
_entity_poly.pdbx_seq_one_letter_code
_entity_poly.pdbx_strand_id
1 'polypeptide(L)'
;MDILTPLHDLTEWVIGPTMQHSHWWFHVVVHMSVVFVPLAFLTLFLALIGHLTGRLRRAIRQRSLSGHPLRYFYRHSRRAQILLLMMALASLPIFYASLELPKTIINEAINGENFPWIFVGYSFDKISFLLLLSFGYLAAVAGTGYAKFLINLWQGRLAERMTRRLRLKILRRWPARAAETGQAAMIPLLTQEVEPIGGFSGEAFVLPLQQAGTFFTILTFFFLQDPVLAAGALTLVPLQIYLIPRLQKRVNRLADVSP
;
A
#
# COMPACT_ATOMS: atom_id res chain seq x y z
N MET A 1 -11.45 -44.05 3.78
CA MET A 1 -10.37 -43.32 4.49
C MET A 1 -10.39 -41.94 3.87
N ASP A 2 -11.28 -41.12 4.42
CA ASP A 2 -12.01 -40.14 3.62
C ASP A 2 -11.36 -38.78 3.76
N ILE A 3 -10.92 -38.21 2.63
CA ILE A 3 -10.21 -36.93 2.54
C ILE A 3 -11.13 -35.74 2.93
N LEU A 4 -12.43 -36.00 3.14
CA LEU A 4 -13.46 -35.01 3.48
C LEU A 4 -13.70 -34.84 4.98
N THR A 5 -13.30 -35.78 5.85
CA THR A 5 -13.44 -35.64 7.31
C THR A 5 -12.61 -34.48 7.89
N PRO A 6 -11.34 -34.23 7.50
CA PRO A 6 -10.60 -33.10 8.07
C PRO A 6 -11.12 -31.74 7.58
N LEU A 7 -11.76 -31.68 6.41
CA LEU A 7 -12.40 -30.47 5.89
C LEU A 7 -13.71 -30.17 6.65
N HIS A 8 -14.47 -31.20 7.00
CA HIS A 8 -15.69 -31.06 7.80
C HIS A 8 -15.38 -30.57 9.22
N ASP A 9 -14.39 -31.19 9.88
CA ASP A 9 -13.96 -30.81 11.23
C ASP A 9 -13.33 -29.41 11.28
N LEU A 10 -12.57 -29.01 10.26
CA LEU A 10 -12.03 -27.65 10.14
C LEU A 10 -13.14 -26.61 9.95
N THR A 11 -14.22 -26.95 9.27
CA THR A 11 -15.34 -26.03 9.09
C THR A 11 -16.21 -25.90 10.34
N GLU A 12 -16.46 -26.98 11.08
CA GLU A 12 -17.15 -26.90 12.38
C GLU A 12 -16.33 -26.15 13.42
N TRP A 13 -15.00 -26.30 13.43
CA TRP A 13 -14.12 -25.59 14.35
C TRP A 13 -14.02 -24.08 14.06
N VAL A 14 -14.09 -23.68 12.78
CA VAL A 14 -14.06 -22.26 12.37
C VAL A 14 -15.42 -21.57 12.53
N ILE A 15 -16.54 -22.29 12.37
CA ILE A 15 -17.90 -21.70 12.32
C ILE A 15 -18.70 -21.95 13.62
N GLY A 16 -18.39 -23.03 14.35
CA GLY A 16 -19.11 -23.49 15.54
C GLY A 16 -19.31 -22.47 16.67
N PRO A 17 -18.36 -21.58 16.99
CA PRO A 17 -18.54 -20.62 18.08
C PRO A 17 -19.48 -19.44 17.75
N THR A 18 -19.86 -19.24 16.48
CA THR A 18 -20.58 -18.03 16.02
C THR A 18 -22.04 -18.26 15.63
N MET A 19 -22.51 -19.51 15.62
CA MET A 19 -23.76 -19.88 14.93
C MET A 19 -24.63 -20.83 15.75
N GLN A 20 -25.11 -20.41 16.91
CA GLN A 20 -26.01 -21.26 17.69
C GLN A 20 -27.46 -21.26 17.16
N HIS A 21 -27.87 -20.31 16.30
CA HIS A 21 -29.26 -20.15 15.82
C HIS A 21 -29.46 -19.80 14.32
N SER A 22 -28.60 -20.24 13.38
CA SER A 22 -28.78 -19.92 11.95
C SER A 22 -29.28 -21.12 11.11
N HIS A 23 -30.23 -20.86 10.21
CA HIS A 23 -30.92 -21.87 9.40
C HIS A 23 -29.98 -22.61 8.41
N TRP A 24 -30.29 -23.87 8.10
CA TRP A 24 -29.49 -24.78 7.24
C TRP A 24 -29.06 -24.22 5.88
N TRP A 25 -29.84 -23.33 5.28
CA TRP A 25 -29.53 -22.70 3.99
C TRP A 25 -28.36 -21.70 4.11
N PHE A 26 -28.15 -21.10 5.29
CA PHE A 26 -27.05 -20.17 5.54
C PHE A 26 -25.69 -20.87 5.52
N HIS A 27 -25.61 -22.07 6.11
CA HIS A 27 -24.40 -22.91 6.06
C HIS A 27 -24.01 -23.28 4.62
N VAL A 28 -24.99 -23.65 3.78
CA VAL A 28 -24.75 -23.98 2.36
C VAL A 28 -24.22 -22.77 1.60
N VAL A 29 -24.78 -21.58 1.83
CA VAL A 29 -24.34 -20.33 1.20
C VAL A 29 -22.93 -19.94 1.64
N VAL A 30 -22.61 -20.08 2.93
CA VAL A 30 -21.26 -19.80 3.47
C VAL A 30 -20.23 -20.77 2.89
N HIS A 31 -20.52 -22.08 2.82
CA HIS A 31 -19.60 -23.04 2.19
C HIS A 31 -19.39 -22.78 0.70
N MET A 32 -20.46 -22.44 -0.03
CA MET A 32 -20.36 -22.09 -1.46
C MET A 32 -19.55 -20.81 -1.67
N SER A 33 -19.72 -19.81 -0.80
CA SER A 33 -18.99 -18.54 -0.91
C SER A 33 -17.54 -18.65 -0.44
N VAL A 34 -17.22 -19.46 0.57
CA VAL A 34 -15.84 -19.69 1.05
C VAL A 34 -14.99 -20.51 0.08
N VAL A 35 -15.59 -21.37 -0.75
CA VAL A 35 -14.83 -22.25 -1.68
C VAL A 35 -14.82 -21.72 -3.12
N PHE A 36 -15.97 -21.31 -3.66
CA PHE A 36 -16.05 -20.93 -5.07
C PHE A 36 -15.53 -19.52 -5.35
N VAL A 37 -15.70 -18.61 -4.39
CA VAL A 37 -15.23 -17.23 -4.55
C VAL A 37 -13.70 -17.18 -4.58
N PRO A 38 -12.95 -17.80 -3.66
CA PRO A 38 -11.48 -17.76 -3.72
C PRO A 38 -10.90 -18.50 -4.93
N LEU A 39 -11.54 -19.56 -5.42
CA LEU A 39 -11.05 -20.35 -6.55
C LEU A 39 -11.25 -19.62 -7.90
N ALA A 40 -12.45 -19.06 -8.13
CA ALA A 40 -12.73 -18.21 -9.28
C ALA A 40 -11.80 -16.97 -9.29
N PHE A 41 -11.42 -16.54 -8.10
CA PHE A 41 -10.63 -15.35 -7.93
C PHE A 41 -9.12 -15.60 -8.02
N LEU A 42 -8.64 -16.75 -7.54
CA LEU A 42 -7.28 -17.24 -7.76
C LEU A 42 -6.99 -17.45 -9.24
N THR A 43 -7.94 -18.03 -9.98
CA THR A 43 -7.81 -18.25 -11.43
C THR A 43 -7.78 -16.94 -12.20
N LEU A 44 -8.64 -15.97 -11.84
CA LEU A 44 -8.62 -14.62 -12.41
C LEU A 44 -7.34 -13.86 -12.06
N PHE A 45 -6.85 -13.97 -10.81
CA PHE A 45 -5.64 -13.32 -10.33
C PHE A 45 -4.37 -13.89 -11.01
N LEU A 46 -4.27 -15.21 -11.15
CA LEU A 46 -3.17 -15.87 -11.88
C LEU A 46 -3.19 -15.52 -13.37
N ALA A 47 -4.36 -15.49 -14.00
CA ALA A 47 -4.51 -15.06 -15.39
C ALA A 47 -4.08 -13.58 -15.57
N LEU A 48 -4.45 -12.72 -14.61
CA LEU A 48 -4.10 -11.30 -14.62
C LEU A 48 -2.61 -11.06 -14.36
N ILE A 49 -1.98 -11.81 -13.44
CA ILE A 49 -0.53 -11.80 -13.23
C ILE A 49 0.18 -12.27 -14.48
N GLY A 50 -0.27 -13.35 -15.13
CA GLY A 50 0.29 -13.82 -16.39
C GLY A 50 0.21 -12.76 -17.50
N HIS A 51 -0.92 -12.06 -17.59
CA HIS A 51 -1.10 -10.99 -18.59
C HIS A 51 -0.28 -9.73 -18.27
N LEU A 52 -0.16 -9.35 -17.00
CA LEU A 52 0.60 -8.19 -16.52
C LEU A 52 2.10 -8.43 -16.59
N THR A 53 2.57 -9.59 -16.15
CA THR A 53 3.99 -9.99 -16.30
C THR A 53 4.36 -10.18 -17.76
N GLY A 54 3.43 -10.66 -18.61
CA GLY A 54 3.60 -10.71 -20.06
C GLY A 54 3.74 -9.33 -20.69
N ARG A 55 2.89 -8.37 -20.30
CA ARG A 55 2.99 -6.96 -20.73
C ARG A 55 4.24 -6.28 -20.19
N LEU A 56 4.60 -6.53 -18.94
CA LEU A 56 5.77 -5.95 -18.29
C LEU A 56 7.07 -6.54 -18.85
N ARG A 57 7.14 -7.86 -19.10
CA ARG A 57 8.27 -8.50 -19.78
C ARG A 57 8.40 -8.00 -21.22
N ARG A 58 7.31 -7.82 -21.96
CA ARG A 58 7.36 -7.24 -23.32
C ARG A 58 7.80 -5.78 -23.31
N ALA A 59 7.33 -4.99 -22.34
CA ALA A 59 7.75 -3.59 -22.15
C ALA A 59 9.21 -3.45 -21.70
N ILE A 60 9.71 -4.36 -20.85
CA ILE A 60 11.11 -4.40 -20.40
C ILE A 60 12.02 -4.94 -21.50
N ARG A 61 11.57 -5.93 -22.29
CA ARG A 61 12.34 -6.55 -23.38
C ARG A 61 12.49 -5.65 -24.61
N GLN A 62 11.55 -4.74 -24.86
CA GLN A 62 11.66 -3.72 -25.92
C GLN A 62 12.49 -2.49 -25.50
N ARG A 63 12.74 -2.29 -24.20
CA ARG A 63 13.47 -1.13 -23.69
C ARG A 63 14.91 -1.53 -23.37
N SER A 64 15.78 -1.46 -24.38
CA SER A 64 17.24 -1.58 -24.22
C SER A 64 17.70 -0.76 -23.01
N LEU A 65 18.16 -1.43 -21.95
CA LEU A 65 18.44 -0.86 -20.63
C LEU A 65 19.81 -0.17 -20.54
N SER A 66 20.34 0.32 -21.66
CA SER A 66 21.51 1.20 -21.71
C SER A 66 21.07 2.67 -21.62
N GLY A 67 20.64 3.15 -20.44
CA GLY A 67 20.43 4.59 -20.21
C GLY A 67 19.26 5.04 -19.31
N HIS A 68 18.64 4.17 -18.52
CA HIS A 68 17.44 4.52 -17.75
C HIS A 68 17.74 5.55 -16.61
N PRO A 69 16.99 6.67 -16.47
CA PRO A 69 17.17 7.68 -15.41
C PRO A 69 17.20 7.09 -13.99
N LEU A 70 16.42 6.03 -13.76
CA LEU A 70 16.32 5.31 -12.48
C LEU A 70 17.67 4.80 -11.96
N ARG A 71 18.58 4.37 -12.87
CA ARG A 71 19.91 3.88 -12.49
C ARG A 71 20.84 5.01 -12.05
N TYR A 72 20.63 6.22 -12.56
CA TYR A 72 21.37 7.43 -12.16
C TYR A 72 20.93 7.92 -10.77
N PHE A 73 19.62 7.95 -10.50
CA PHE A 73 19.08 8.29 -9.18
C PHE A 73 19.51 7.29 -8.10
N TYR A 74 19.42 6.00 -8.43
CA TYR A 74 19.84 4.93 -7.52
C TYR A 74 21.34 4.94 -7.23
N ARG A 75 22.22 5.55 -8.05
CA ARG A 75 23.66 5.56 -7.75
C ARG A 75 24.09 6.78 -6.93
N HIS A 76 23.33 7.87 -6.98
CA HIS A 76 23.67 9.13 -6.32
C HIS A 76 22.87 9.40 -5.03
N SER A 77 21.83 8.62 -4.74
CA SER A 77 20.92 8.85 -3.59
C SER A 77 20.67 7.65 -2.66
N ARG A 78 21.48 6.59 -2.74
CA ARG A 78 21.22 5.32 -2.00
C ARG A 78 20.96 5.51 -0.51
N ARG A 79 21.76 6.34 0.16
CA ARG A 79 21.62 6.56 1.61
C ARG A 79 20.28 7.20 1.98
N ALA A 80 19.83 8.19 1.21
CA ALA A 80 18.56 8.85 1.44
C ALA A 80 17.37 7.93 1.12
N GLN A 81 17.47 7.13 0.05
CA GLN A 81 16.45 6.14 -0.30
C GLN A 81 16.36 5.01 0.73
N ILE A 82 17.48 4.52 1.25
CA ILE A 82 17.50 3.54 2.34
C ILE A 82 16.89 4.14 3.61
N LEU A 83 17.25 5.36 3.99
CA LEU A 83 16.66 6.02 5.15
C LEU A 83 15.14 6.17 5.00
N LEU A 84 14.65 6.62 3.83
CA LEU A 84 13.23 6.71 3.53
C LEU A 84 12.52 5.35 3.60
N LEU A 85 13.17 4.29 3.10
CA LEU A 85 12.68 2.92 3.16
C LEU A 85 12.57 2.42 4.61
N MET A 86 13.60 2.68 5.43
CA MET A 86 13.59 2.35 6.85
C MET A 86 12.51 3.12 7.61
N MET A 87 12.32 4.40 7.31
CA MET A 87 11.24 5.21 7.90
C MET A 87 9.86 4.69 7.50
N ALA A 88 9.68 4.31 6.23
CA ALA A 88 8.43 3.72 5.75
C ALA A 88 8.15 2.38 6.44
N LEU A 89 9.13 1.49 6.56
CA LEU A 89 8.98 0.22 7.27
C LEU A 89 8.71 0.42 8.76
N ALA A 90 9.42 1.34 9.41
CA ALA A 90 9.21 1.68 10.82
C ALA A 90 7.83 2.30 11.09
N SER A 91 7.18 2.88 10.07
CA SER A 91 5.81 3.39 10.19
C SER A 91 4.73 2.31 10.13
N LEU A 92 5.03 1.11 9.61
CA LEU A 92 4.04 0.04 9.44
C LEU A 92 3.48 -0.51 10.78
N PRO A 93 4.28 -0.72 11.85
CA PRO A 93 3.75 -1.14 13.14
C PRO A 93 2.81 -0.11 13.76
N ILE A 94 3.12 1.19 13.62
CA ILE A 94 2.27 2.29 14.11
C ILE A 94 0.95 2.27 13.35
N PHE A 95 0.99 2.08 12.03
CA PHE A 95 -0.20 1.93 11.22
C PHE A 95 -1.03 0.70 11.59
N TYR A 96 -0.40 -0.45 11.85
CA TYR A 96 -1.08 -1.65 12.34
C TYR A 96 -1.80 -1.40 13.69
N ALA A 97 -1.12 -0.77 14.65
CA ALA A 97 -1.73 -0.40 15.93
C ALA A 97 -2.95 0.51 15.75
N SER A 98 -2.90 1.45 14.79
CA SER A 98 -4.04 2.29 14.44
C SER A 98 -5.24 1.50 13.87
N LEU A 99 -5.04 0.30 13.34
CA LEU A 99 -6.13 -0.57 12.88
C LEU A 99 -6.66 -1.46 14.02
N GLU A 100 -5.78 -1.95 14.89
CA GLU A 100 -6.14 -2.84 16.00
C GLU A 100 -6.90 -2.11 17.11
N LEU A 101 -6.47 -0.91 17.47
CA LEU A 101 -7.06 -0.16 18.59
C LEU A 101 -8.57 0.09 18.46
N PRO A 102 -9.13 0.53 17.32
CA PRO A 102 -10.58 0.64 17.15
C PRO A 102 -11.33 -0.68 17.35
N LYS A 103 -10.76 -1.78 16.87
CA LYS A 103 -11.34 -3.12 17.03
C LYS A 103 -11.33 -3.53 18.50
N THR A 104 -10.24 -3.29 19.22
CA THR A 104 -10.14 -3.57 20.66
C THR A 104 -11.11 -2.70 21.47
N ILE A 105 -11.27 -1.41 21.10
CA ILE A 105 -12.26 -0.53 21.74
C ILE A 105 -13.67 -1.12 21.61
N ILE A 106 -14.06 -1.55 20.41
CA ILE A 106 -15.41 -2.08 20.19
C ILE A 106 -15.58 -3.43 20.89
N ASN A 107 -14.65 -4.36 20.68
CA ASN A 107 -14.83 -5.75 21.11
C ASN A 107 -14.63 -5.93 22.63
N GLU A 108 -13.64 -5.26 23.21
CA GLU A 108 -13.28 -5.45 24.61
C GLU A 108 -13.82 -4.32 25.50
N ALA A 109 -13.69 -3.06 25.07
CA ALA A 109 -14.08 -1.94 25.92
C ALA A 109 -15.59 -1.66 25.91
N ILE A 110 -16.28 -1.82 24.77
CA ILE A 110 -17.72 -1.56 24.65
C ILE A 110 -18.53 -2.84 24.90
N ASN A 111 -18.26 -3.88 24.10
CA ASN A 111 -19.01 -5.13 24.13
C ASN A 111 -18.52 -6.12 25.20
N GLY A 112 -17.36 -5.89 25.80
CA GLY A 112 -16.84 -6.75 26.86
C GLY A 112 -17.65 -6.63 28.14
N GLU A 113 -17.90 -7.78 28.77
CA GLU A 113 -18.53 -7.90 30.10
C GLU A 113 -17.52 -8.23 31.20
N ASN A 114 -16.28 -8.56 30.83
CA ASN A 114 -15.21 -9.01 31.74
C ASN A 114 -14.46 -7.84 32.39
N PHE A 115 -15.14 -7.06 33.21
CA PHE A 115 -14.53 -6.00 34.04
C PHE A 115 -14.61 -6.38 35.53
N PRO A 116 -13.60 -6.02 36.34
CA PRO A 116 -12.47 -5.14 36.05
C PRO A 116 -11.32 -5.82 35.30
N TRP A 117 -10.67 -5.09 34.39
CA TRP A 117 -9.50 -5.59 33.66
C TRP A 117 -8.23 -5.37 34.49
N ILE A 118 -7.50 -6.43 34.82
CA ILE A 118 -6.30 -6.35 35.65
C ILE A 118 -5.07 -6.35 34.77
N PHE A 119 -4.31 -5.25 34.80
CA PHE A 119 -3.06 -5.14 34.07
C PHE A 119 -1.98 -4.56 34.97
N VAL A 120 -0.86 -5.29 35.08
CA VAL A 120 0.31 -4.92 35.90
C VAL A 120 -0.09 -4.56 37.34
N GLY A 121 -1.03 -5.32 37.92
CA GLY A 121 -1.49 -5.14 39.31
C GLY A 121 -2.47 -3.98 39.54
N TYR A 122 -2.83 -3.21 38.52
CA TYR A 122 -3.87 -2.18 38.59
C TYR A 122 -5.18 -2.71 37.98
N SER A 123 -6.28 -2.54 38.71
CA SER A 123 -7.63 -2.83 38.23
C SER A 123 -8.18 -1.62 37.47
N PHE A 124 -8.47 -1.79 36.19
CA PHE A 124 -9.12 -0.77 35.37
C PHE A 124 -10.62 -1.04 35.32
N ASP A 125 -11.39 0.00 35.66
CA ASP A 125 -12.82 0.04 35.37
C ASP A 125 -13.07 0.24 33.87
N LYS A 126 -14.28 -0.12 33.41
CA LYS A 126 -14.69 -0.05 32.00
C LYS A 126 -14.44 1.33 31.39
N ILE A 127 -14.78 2.40 32.11
CA ILE A 127 -14.61 3.78 31.64
C ILE A 127 -13.13 4.14 31.52
N SER A 128 -12.31 3.78 32.52
CA SER A 128 -10.88 4.07 32.52
C SER A 128 -10.13 3.31 31.43
N PHE A 129 -10.48 2.05 31.18
CA PHE A 129 -9.91 1.24 30.09
C PHE A 129 -10.27 1.82 28.72
N LEU A 130 -11.52 2.24 28.52
CA LEU A 130 -11.98 2.83 27.27
C LEU A 130 -11.28 4.17 26.98
N LEU A 131 -11.10 5.02 28.01
CA LEU A 131 -10.34 6.26 27.89
C LEU A 131 -8.87 5.99 27.53
N LEU A 132 -8.24 5.01 28.18
CA LEU A 132 -6.85 4.63 27.89
C LEU A 132 -6.70 4.20 26.41
N LEU A 133 -7.56 3.30 25.93
CA LEU A 133 -7.52 2.88 24.53
C LEU A 133 -7.84 4.03 23.56
N SER A 134 -8.73 4.94 23.93
CA SER A 134 -9.08 6.10 23.10
C SER A 134 -7.91 7.07 22.95
N PHE A 135 -7.20 7.38 24.04
CA PHE A 135 -5.97 8.16 23.98
C PHE A 135 -4.85 7.43 23.24
N GLY A 136 -4.73 6.11 23.43
CA GLY A 136 -3.81 5.26 22.67
C GLY A 136 -4.11 5.31 21.17
N TYR A 137 -5.38 5.24 20.78
CA TYR A 137 -5.82 5.33 19.39
C TYR A 137 -5.50 6.70 18.80
N LEU A 138 -5.80 7.78 19.53
CA LEU A 138 -5.45 9.14 19.10
C LEU A 138 -3.93 9.28 18.89
N ALA A 139 -3.13 8.75 19.80
CA ALA A 139 -1.67 8.75 19.69
C ALA A 139 -1.18 7.92 18.49
N ALA A 140 -1.78 6.75 18.23
CA ALA A 140 -1.43 5.90 17.09
C ALA A 140 -1.78 6.57 15.74
N VAL A 141 -2.95 7.19 15.62
CA VAL A 141 -3.37 7.93 14.43
C VAL A 141 -2.46 9.15 14.21
N ALA A 142 -2.20 9.92 15.27
CA ALA A 142 -1.29 11.06 15.22
C ALA A 142 0.13 10.63 14.84
N GLY A 143 0.64 9.54 15.41
CA GLY A 143 1.94 8.96 15.08
C GLY A 143 2.03 8.51 13.63
N THR A 144 0.98 7.88 13.10
CA THR A 144 0.89 7.50 11.69
C THR A 144 0.92 8.73 10.77
N GLY A 145 0.13 9.76 11.11
CA GLY A 145 0.11 11.03 10.38
C GLY A 145 1.47 11.75 10.40
N TYR A 146 2.13 11.76 11.56
CA TYR A 146 3.44 12.35 11.75
C TYR A 146 4.54 11.59 10.97
N ALA A 147 4.54 10.26 11.01
CA ALA A 147 5.46 9.44 10.23
C ALA A 147 5.29 9.71 8.72
N LYS A 148 4.04 9.77 8.24
CA LYS A 148 3.74 10.12 6.84
C LYS A 148 4.24 11.53 6.50
N PHE A 149 4.03 12.50 7.37
CA PHE A 149 4.54 13.87 7.20
C PHE A 149 6.07 13.89 7.08
N LEU A 150 6.78 13.20 7.98
CA LEU A 150 8.24 13.14 7.94
C LEU A 150 8.73 12.51 6.62
N ILE A 151 8.17 11.36 6.23
CA ILE A 151 8.52 10.68 4.97
C ILE A 151 8.33 11.65 3.79
N ASN A 152 7.18 12.32 3.71
CA ASN A 152 6.87 13.28 2.65
C ASN A 152 7.85 14.47 2.65
N LEU A 153 8.25 14.98 3.82
CA LEU A 153 9.21 16.08 3.94
C LEU A 153 10.61 15.68 3.43
N TRP A 154 11.07 14.49 3.81
CA TRP A 154 12.35 13.96 3.35
C TRP A 154 12.34 13.66 1.85
N GLN A 155 11.22 13.17 1.32
CA GLN A 155 11.01 13.00 -0.12
C GLN A 155 11.07 14.34 -0.86
N GLY A 156 10.41 15.38 -0.35
CA GLY A 156 10.45 16.73 -0.94
C GLY A 156 11.87 17.30 -0.99
N ARG A 157 12.63 17.20 0.12
CA ARG A 157 14.04 17.61 0.16
C ARG A 157 14.93 16.78 -0.78
N LEU A 158 14.60 15.52 -1.01
CA LEU A 158 15.32 14.68 -1.96
C LEU A 158 15.04 15.12 -3.40
N ALA A 159 13.77 15.34 -3.74
CA ALA A 159 13.37 15.84 -5.05
C ALA A 159 14.05 17.17 -5.37
N GLU A 160 14.03 18.13 -4.45
CA GLU A 160 14.67 19.45 -4.63
C GLU A 160 16.19 19.33 -4.86
N ARG A 161 16.87 18.48 -4.07
CA ARG A 161 18.32 18.25 -4.24
C ARG A 161 18.64 17.63 -5.60
N MET A 162 17.77 16.77 -6.13
CA MET A 162 17.95 16.20 -7.46
C MET A 162 17.67 17.21 -8.55
N THR A 163 16.59 17.98 -8.45
CA THR A 163 16.27 19.08 -9.39
C THR A 163 17.42 20.10 -9.43
N ARG A 164 17.94 20.52 -8.28
CA ARG A 164 19.08 21.46 -8.21
C ARG A 164 20.33 20.90 -8.88
N ARG A 165 20.66 19.62 -8.65
CA ARG A 165 21.82 18.97 -9.29
C ARG A 165 21.66 18.85 -10.80
N LEU A 166 20.46 18.51 -11.28
CA LEU A 166 20.18 18.41 -12.71
C LEU A 166 20.27 19.78 -13.39
N ARG A 167 19.66 20.82 -12.80
CA ARG A 167 19.76 22.21 -13.29
C ARG A 167 21.22 22.66 -13.38
N LEU A 168 22.03 22.44 -12.34
CA LEU A 168 23.46 22.80 -12.35
C LEU A 168 24.27 22.00 -13.38
N LYS A 169 23.96 20.71 -13.59
CA LYS A 169 24.66 19.87 -14.57
C LYS A 169 24.37 20.32 -16.00
N ILE A 170 23.14 20.74 -16.28
CA ILE A 170 22.74 21.27 -17.58
C ILE A 170 23.40 22.63 -17.79
N LEU A 171 23.33 23.55 -16.83
CA LEU A 171 23.91 24.88 -16.94
C LEU A 171 25.42 24.84 -17.20
N ARG A 172 26.15 23.91 -16.55
CA ARG A 172 27.60 23.73 -16.77
C ARG A 172 27.95 23.13 -18.13
N ARG A 173 27.05 22.36 -18.75
CA ARG A 173 27.26 21.73 -20.07
C ARG A 173 26.64 22.53 -21.22
N TRP A 174 25.80 23.51 -20.90
CA TRP A 174 25.11 24.35 -21.86
C TRP A 174 26.04 25.13 -22.79
N PRO A 175 27.18 25.73 -22.33
CA PRO A 175 28.06 26.47 -23.23
C PRO A 175 28.56 25.64 -24.42
N ALA A 176 28.84 24.35 -24.19
CA ALA A 176 29.26 23.42 -25.24
C ALA A 176 28.11 22.96 -26.15
N ARG A 177 26.86 23.07 -25.70
CA ARG A 177 25.65 22.57 -26.39
C ARG A 177 24.85 23.68 -27.08
N ALA A 178 25.02 24.92 -26.62
CA ALA A 178 24.40 26.12 -27.17
C ALA A 178 24.78 26.38 -28.64
N ALA A 179 25.97 25.91 -29.06
CA ALA A 179 26.43 25.95 -30.45
C ALA A 179 25.58 25.06 -31.39
N GLU A 180 24.93 24.00 -30.87
CA GLU A 180 24.18 23.02 -31.68
C GLU A 180 22.65 23.21 -31.62
N THR A 181 22.10 23.75 -30.52
CA THR A 181 20.64 23.74 -30.25
C THR A 181 20.01 25.11 -30.05
N GLY A 182 20.79 26.20 -30.06
CA GLY A 182 20.32 27.57 -29.88
C GLY A 182 19.96 27.93 -28.43
N GLN A 183 20.32 29.14 -28.00
CA GLN A 183 20.15 29.62 -26.61
C GLN A 183 18.69 29.64 -26.11
N ALA A 184 17.71 29.76 -27.02
CA ALA A 184 16.29 29.85 -26.68
C ALA A 184 15.69 28.55 -26.10
N ALA A 185 16.31 27.40 -26.37
CA ALA A 185 15.84 26.10 -25.86
C ALA A 185 16.19 25.86 -24.37
N MET A 186 17.02 26.71 -23.75
CA MET A 186 17.52 26.49 -22.37
C MET A 186 16.42 26.53 -21.32
N ILE A 187 15.54 27.53 -21.40
CA ILE A 187 14.52 27.79 -20.38
C ILE A 187 13.45 26.68 -20.40
N PRO A 188 12.86 26.28 -21.55
CA PRO A 188 11.93 25.16 -21.62
C PRO A 188 12.54 23.83 -21.21
N LEU A 189 13.80 23.57 -21.55
CA LEU A 189 14.46 22.32 -21.14
C LEU A 189 14.63 22.25 -19.61
N LEU A 190 14.99 23.36 -18.97
CA LEU A 190 15.17 23.45 -17.51
C LEU A 190 13.86 23.38 -16.71
N THR A 191 12.75 23.85 -17.28
CA THR A 191 11.44 23.88 -16.61
C THR A 191 10.55 22.70 -17.01
N GLN A 192 10.42 22.40 -18.30
CA GLN A 192 9.50 21.37 -18.80
C GLN A 192 10.08 19.95 -18.77
N GLU A 193 11.40 19.78 -18.92
CA GLU A 193 11.99 18.43 -18.87
C GLU A 193 12.60 18.07 -17.51
N VAL A 194 13.30 18.99 -16.87
CA VAL A 194 14.09 18.69 -15.66
C VAL A 194 13.27 18.66 -14.38
N GLU A 195 12.26 19.52 -14.30
CA GLU A 195 11.42 19.66 -13.11
C GLU A 195 10.57 18.41 -12.84
N PRO A 196 9.87 17.82 -13.85
CA PRO A 196 9.15 16.57 -13.66
C PRO A 196 10.08 15.41 -13.29
N ILE A 197 11.28 15.38 -13.86
CA ILE A 197 12.29 14.35 -13.60
C ILE A 197 12.81 14.42 -12.15
N GLY A 198 13.00 15.64 -11.63
CA GLY A 198 13.41 15.87 -10.24
C GLY A 198 12.33 15.45 -9.24
N GLY A 199 11.07 15.82 -9.47
CA GLY A 199 9.92 15.39 -8.67
C GLY A 199 9.75 13.87 -8.65
N PHE A 200 9.78 13.24 -9.83
CA PHE A 200 9.65 11.79 -9.96
C PHE A 200 10.76 11.01 -9.23
N SER A 201 11.95 11.57 -9.09
CA SER A 201 13.09 10.88 -8.47
C SER A 201 12.91 10.56 -6.98
N GLY A 202 12.16 11.39 -6.24
CA GLY A 202 11.86 11.19 -4.82
C GLY A 202 10.67 10.26 -4.56
N GLU A 203 9.77 10.16 -5.54
CA GLU A 203 8.49 9.45 -5.40
C GLU A 203 8.51 8.06 -6.01
N ALA A 204 9.25 7.84 -7.11
CA ALA A 204 9.17 6.61 -7.91
C ALA A 204 9.48 5.32 -7.14
N PHE A 205 10.28 5.38 -6.08
CA PHE A 205 10.64 4.21 -5.26
C PHE A 205 9.87 4.12 -3.95
N VAL A 206 9.57 5.26 -3.34
CA VAL A 206 8.93 5.31 -2.02
C VAL A 206 7.44 5.05 -2.14
N LEU A 207 6.77 5.60 -3.16
CA LEU A 207 5.32 5.39 -3.33
C LEU A 207 4.95 3.91 -3.52
N PRO A 208 5.60 3.12 -4.41
CA PRO A 208 5.27 1.71 -4.55
C PRO A 208 5.53 0.92 -3.27
N LEU A 209 6.61 1.23 -2.56
CA LEU A 209 6.93 0.57 -1.30
C LEU A 209 5.90 0.90 -0.22
N GLN A 210 5.55 2.17 -0.06
CA GLN A 210 4.60 2.62 0.96
C GLN A 210 3.20 2.07 0.67
N GLN A 211 2.80 2.04 -0.61
CA GLN A 211 1.53 1.45 -1.03
C GLN A 211 1.53 -0.07 -0.81
N ALA A 212 2.61 -0.76 -1.18
CA ALA A 212 2.74 -2.20 -0.96
C ALA A 212 2.74 -2.53 0.54
N GLY A 213 3.50 -1.79 1.36
CA GLY A 213 3.55 -1.98 2.81
C GLY A 213 2.18 -1.76 3.45
N THR A 214 1.49 -0.69 3.10
CA THR A 214 0.12 -0.42 3.58
C THR A 214 -0.83 -1.57 3.20
N PHE A 215 -0.78 -2.01 1.95
CA PHE A 215 -1.58 -3.13 1.47
C PHE A 215 -1.30 -4.41 2.26
N PHE A 216 -0.02 -4.77 2.45
CA PHE A 216 0.36 -5.96 3.21
C PHE A 216 -0.03 -5.87 4.68
N THR A 217 0.07 -4.69 5.30
CA THR A 217 -0.39 -4.50 6.68
C THR A 217 -1.90 -4.70 6.79
N ILE A 218 -2.70 -4.10 5.89
CA ILE A 218 -4.17 -4.29 5.87
C ILE A 218 -4.53 -5.75 5.61
N LEU A 219 -3.86 -6.39 4.65
CA LEU A 219 -4.11 -7.79 4.32
C LEU A 219 -3.78 -8.70 5.51
N THR A 220 -2.61 -8.51 6.12
CA THR A 220 -2.20 -9.23 7.35
C THR A 220 -3.22 -9.03 8.46
N PHE A 221 -3.66 -7.78 8.67
CA PHE A 221 -4.67 -7.45 9.67
C PHE A 221 -5.99 -8.19 9.43
N PHE A 222 -6.49 -8.23 8.20
CA PHE A 222 -7.70 -9.01 7.88
C PHE A 222 -7.49 -10.51 8.11
N PHE A 223 -6.36 -11.07 7.68
CA PHE A 223 -6.06 -12.49 7.91
C PHE A 223 -6.02 -12.86 9.41
N LEU A 224 -5.45 -11.98 10.25
CA LEU A 224 -5.38 -12.20 11.69
C LEU A 224 -6.73 -12.05 12.39
N GLN A 225 -7.68 -11.29 11.81
CA GLN A 225 -8.97 -11.04 12.43
C GLN A 225 -10.08 -11.98 11.97
N ASP A 226 -10.24 -12.11 10.66
CA ASP A 226 -11.23 -12.98 10.04
C ASP A 226 -10.73 -13.39 8.63
N PRO A 227 -10.31 -14.65 8.45
CA PRO A 227 -9.87 -15.15 7.16
C PRO A 227 -10.92 -15.02 6.04
N VAL A 228 -12.21 -14.99 6.37
CA VAL A 228 -13.29 -14.80 5.39
C VAL A 228 -13.31 -13.36 4.88
N LEU A 229 -13.14 -12.38 5.77
CA LEU A 229 -12.99 -10.98 5.36
C LEU A 229 -11.73 -10.77 4.50
N ALA A 230 -10.63 -11.46 4.85
CA ALA A 230 -9.40 -11.44 4.06
C ALA A 230 -9.61 -12.02 2.66
N ALA A 231 -10.33 -13.14 2.54
CA ALA A 231 -10.67 -13.76 1.26
C ALA A 231 -11.58 -12.86 0.41
N GLY A 232 -12.57 -12.21 1.02
CA GLY A 232 -13.42 -11.22 0.36
C GLY A 232 -12.64 -10.02 -0.16
N ALA A 233 -11.73 -9.47 0.65
CA ALA A 233 -10.85 -8.37 0.24
C ALA A 233 -9.92 -8.79 -0.91
N LEU A 234 -9.36 -10.00 -0.83
CA LEU A 234 -8.54 -10.55 -1.90
C LEU A 234 -9.36 -10.61 -3.19
N THR A 235 -10.63 -11.02 -3.11
CA THR A 235 -11.66 -11.03 -4.18
C THR A 235 -11.97 -9.67 -4.82
N LEU A 236 -11.42 -8.57 -4.32
CA LEU A 236 -11.57 -7.26 -4.96
C LEU A 236 -10.29 -6.79 -5.67
N VAL A 237 -9.13 -7.40 -5.40
CA VAL A 237 -7.83 -6.90 -5.85
C VAL A 237 -7.67 -6.91 -7.39
N PRO A 238 -7.81 -8.03 -8.12
CA PRO A 238 -7.97 -8.12 -9.57
C PRO A 238 -8.90 -7.10 -10.20
N LEU A 239 -10.05 -6.84 -9.59
CA LEU A 239 -10.97 -5.84 -10.10
C LEU A 239 -10.32 -4.45 -10.06
N GLN A 240 -9.67 -4.09 -8.94
CA GLN A 240 -8.93 -2.84 -8.82
C GLN A 240 -7.76 -2.76 -9.82
N ILE A 241 -6.98 -3.84 -9.96
CA ILE A 241 -5.84 -3.91 -10.90
C ILE A 241 -6.30 -3.76 -12.36
N TYR A 242 -7.49 -4.26 -12.71
CA TYR A 242 -8.04 -4.11 -14.06
C TYR A 242 -8.70 -2.75 -14.30
N LEU A 243 -9.45 -2.24 -13.32
CA LEU A 243 -10.24 -1.02 -13.44
C LEU A 243 -9.39 0.25 -13.41
N ILE A 244 -8.44 0.35 -12.47
CA ILE A 244 -7.62 1.56 -12.26
C ILE A 244 -6.88 1.98 -13.56
N PRO A 245 -6.15 1.09 -14.27
CA PRO A 245 -5.43 1.50 -15.48
C PRO A 245 -6.37 1.94 -16.61
N ARG A 246 -7.61 1.42 -16.66
CA ARG A 246 -8.57 1.82 -17.69
C ARG A 246 -9.15 3.20 -17.43
N LEU A 247 -9.46 3.51 -16.18
CA LEU A 247 -9.92 4.84 -15.78
C LEU A 247 -8.79 5.87 -16.01
N GLN A 248 -7.55 5.55 -15.62
CA GLN A 248 -6.38 6.41 -15.88
C GLN A 248 -6.18 6.69 -17.37
N LYS A 249 -6.30 5.68 -18.25
CA LYS A 249 -6.20 5.88 -19.70
C LYS A 249 -7.29 6.81 -20.26
N ARG A 250 -8.51 6.76 -19.71
CA ARG A 250 -9.60 7.64 -20.14
C ARG A 250 -9.33 9.08 -19.71
N VAL A 251 -8.90 9.27 -18.46
CA VAL A 251 -8.56 10.60 -17.93
C VAL A 251 -7.40 11.23 -18.71
N ASN A 252 -6.31 10.48 -18.94
CA ASN A 252 -5.15 11.00 -19.67
C ASN A 252 -5.50 11.41 -21.11
N ARG A 253 -6.36 10.64 -21.78
CA ARG A 253 -6.84 10.99 -23.14
C ARG A 253 -7.69 12.26 -23.16
N LEU A 254 -8.43 12.55 -22.09
CA LEU A 254 -9.20 13.79 -21.98
C LEU A 254 -8.30 14.98 -21.63
N ALA A 255 -7.25 14.75 -20.85
CA ALA A 255 -6.26 15.76 -20.51
C ALA A 255 -5.45 16.22 -21.73
N ASP A 256 -5.07 15.30 -22.63
CA ASP A 256 -4.34 15.60 -23.87
C ASP A 256 -5.16 16.39 -24.92
N VAL A 257 -6.46 16.63 -24.67
CA VAL A 257 -7.38 17.34 -25.59
C VAL A 257 -7.71 18.75 -25.08
N SER A 258 -7.14 19.19 -23.95
CA SER A 258 -7.28 20.58 -23.48
C SER A 258 -6.27 21.48 -24.23
N PRO A 259 -6.72 22.53 -24.95
CA PRO A 259 -5.88 23.38 -25.79
C PRO A 259 -4.85 24.22 -25.00
#